data_AF-A0A519T000-F1
#
_entry.id   AF-A0A519T000-F1
#
_cell.length_a   1.000
_cell.length_b   1.000
_cell.length_c   1.000
_cell.angle_alpha   90.00
_cell.angle_beta   90.00
_cell.angle_gamma   90.00
#
_symmetry.space_group_name_H-M   'P 1'
#
loop_
_entity.id
_entity.type
_entity.pdbx_description
1 polymer ?
#
loop_
_entity_poly.entity_id
_entity_poly.type
_entity_poly.pdbx_seq_one_letter_code
_entity_poly.pdbx_strand_id
1 'polypeptide(L)'
;MPHTNTEVNIYSPKQRFVLLIITLVVLGLLSFFGLLQYLTAFLGAGILYVVLRPWFTALVHKRHWNRTAVTVFLLLFAVVVLVIPFFALTSLLIDRVAELAKHPDQILQAVQSVERKVGMQVTQENQVRQLLQQGAARVSQWIPTLASSVLNVIVVVGLMLFTMYYLFMQEEAFLAGLRRYLPFREKTMDELSISLKNNVNSNVLGQGIVALVQGLLTGATLA
;
A
#
# COMPACT_ATOMS: atom_id res chain seq x y z
N MET A 1 28.99 -41.88 -45.55
CA MET A 1 29.45 -41.52 -44.19
C MET A 1 28.31 -40.79 -43.49
N PRO A 2 27.61 -41.36 -42.50
CA PRO A 2 26.68 -40.59 -41.70
C PRO A 2 27.41 -40.04 -40.48
N HIS A 3 27.50 -38.72 -40.40
CA HIS A 3 27.96 -38.01 -39.20
C HIS A 3 26.88 -38.12 -38.12
N THR A 4 27.03 -39.09 -37.22
CA THR A 4 26.25 -39.15 -35.98
C THR A 4 26.76 -38.04 -35.07
N ASN A 5 26.13 -36.87 -35.15
CA ASN A 5 26.28 -35.82 -34.15
C ASN A 5 25.70 -36.37 -32.84
N THR A 6 26.55 -36.98 -32.02
CA THR A 6 26.25 -37.28 -30.62
C THR A 6 26.08 -35.94 -29.92
N GLU A 7 24.83 -35.47 -29.82
CA GLU A 7 24.49 -34.40 -28.90
C GLU A 7 24.94 -34.85 -27.51
N VAL A 8 25.95 -34.16 -26.99
CA VAL A 8 26.45 -34.38 -25.64
C VAL A 8 25.35 -33.89 -24.70
N ASN A 9 24.41 -34.76 -24.38
CA ASN A 9 23.35 -34.50 -23.44
C ASN A 9 23.95 -34.65 -22.04
N ILE A 10 24.36 -33.50 -21.47
CA ILE A 10 25.07 -33.40 -20.18
C ILE A 10 24.17 -33.87 -19.01
N TYR A 11 22.86 -34.01 -19.23
CA TYR A 11 21.89 -34.42 -18.20
C TYR A 11 21.10 -35.67 -18.62
N SER A 12 21.02 -36.64 -17.71
CA SER A 12 20.12 -37.80 -17.84
C SER A 12 18.66 -37.34 -17.97
N PRO A 13 17.79 -38.03 -18.74
CA PRO A 13 16.36 -37.68 -18.86
C PRO A 13 15.65 -37.52 -17.50
N LYS A 14 16.08 -38.30 -16.50
CA LYS A 14 15.61 -38.20 -15.12
C LYS A 14 16.06 -36.91 -14.43
N GLN A 15 17.30 -36.46 -14.67
CA GLN A 15 17.83 -35.20 -14.13
C GLN A 15 17.13 -33.98 -14.72
N ARG A 16 16.79 -34.00 -16.01
CA ARG A 16 16.03 -32.91 -16.65
C ARG A 16 14.61 -32.78 -16.08
N PHE A 17 13.93 -33.91 -15.85
CA PHE A 17 12.60 -33.93 -15.25
C PHE A 17 12.61 -33.43 -13.80
N VAL A 18 13.60 -33.86 -13.01
CA VAL A 18 13.79 -33.40 -11.63
C VAL A 18 14.10 -31.90 -11.60
N LEU A 19 14.98 -31.40 -12.48
CA LEU A 19 15.31 -29.97 -12.54
C LEU A 19 14.08 -29.15 -12.96
N LEU A 20 13.28 -29.61 -13.92
CA LEU A 20 12.04 -28.96 -14.33
C LEU A 20 11.02 -28.91 -13.18
N ILE A 21 10.83 -30.01 -12.44
CA ILE A 21 9.96 -30.04 -11.26
C ILE A 21 10.46 -29.06 -10.20
N ILE A 22 11.76 -29.05 -9.90
CA ILE A 22 12.33 -28.12 -8.91
C ILE A 22 12.08 -26.67 -9.34
N THR A 23 12.36 -26.33 -10.60
CA THR A 23 12.08 -24.98 -11.13
C THR A 23 10.60 -24.62 -11.04
N LEU A 24 9.70 -25.54 -11.35
CA LEU A 24 8.26 -25.31 -11.27
C LEU A 24 7.78 -25.14 -9.82
N VAL A 25 8.30 -25.92 -8.88
CA VAL A 25 8.03 -25.78 -7.45
C VAL A 25 8.58 -24.46 -6.92
N VAL A 26 9.79 -24.06 -7.30
CA VAL A 26 10.39 -22.77 -6.90
C VAL A 26 9.60 -21.60 -7.47
N LEU A 27 9.20 -21.63 -8.74
CA LEU A 27 8.36 -20.61 -9.36
C LEU A 27 6.96 -20.56 -8.72
N GLY A 28 6.39 -21.73 -8.40
CA GLY A 28 5.11 -21.84 -7.71
C GLY A 28 5.16 -21.24 -6.31
N LEU A 29 6.18 -21.57 -5.52
CA LEU A 29 6.43 -20.99 -4.20
C LEU A 29 6.66 -19.49 -4.28
N LEU A 30 7.51 -19.03 -5.21
CA LEU A 30 7.79 -17.60 -5.40
C LEU A 30 6.52 -16.82 -5.77
N SER A 31 5.69 -17.38 -6.65
CA SER A 31 4.40 -16.81 -7.02
C SER A 31 3.45 -16.79 -5.83
N PHE A 32 3.39 -17.87 -5.04
CA PHE A 32 2.57 -17.93 -3.84
C PHE A 32 2.97 -16.89 -2.79
N PHE A 33 4.28 -16.76 -2.50
CA PHE A 33 4.78 -15.69 -1.62
C PHE A 33 4.48 -14.30 -2.19
N GLY A 34 4.59 -14.13 -3.51
CA GLY A 34 4.20 -12.90 -4.20
C GLY A 34 2.70 -12.61 -4.16
N LEU A 35 1.84 -13.60 -3.88
CA LEU A 35 0.40 -13.40 -3.68
C LEU A 35 0.06 -13.10 -2.22
N LEU A 36 0.84 -13.58 -1.25
CA LEU A 36 0.61 -13.32 0.17
C LEU A 36 0.61 -11.81 0.50
N GLN A 37 1.42 -11.01 -0.19
CA GLN A 37 1.38 -9.54 -0.03
C GLN A 37 -0.01 -8.95 -0.36
N TYR A 38 -0.76 -9.53 -1.30
CA TYR A 38 -2.09 -9.06 -1.66
C TYR A 38 -3.18 -9.50 -0.68
N LEU A 39 -2.89 -10.42 0.26
CA LEU A 39 -3.81 -10.76 1.35
C LEU A 39 -4.18 -9.51 2.16
N THR A 40 -3.25 -8.56 2.27
CA THR A 40 -3.48 -7.27 2.92
C THR A 40 -4.59 -6.46 2.26
N ALA A 41 -4.79 -6.58 0.94
CA ALA A 41 -5.88 -5.93 0.22
C ALA A 41 -7.24 -6.48 0.66
N PHE A 42 -7.36 -7.80 0.84
CA PHE A 42 -8.58 -8.44 1.33
C PHE A 42 -8.88 -8.06 2.79
N LEU A 43 -7.85 -8.01 3.64
CA LEU A 43 -8.01 -7.56 5.03
C LEU A 43 -8.40 -6.08 5.11
N GLY A 44 -7.76 -5.23 4.31
CA GLY A 44 -8.11 -3.81 4.20
C GLY A 44 -9.54 -3.59 3.72
N ALA A 45 -9.99 -4.41 2.76
CA ALA A 45 -11.38 -4.40 2.30
C ALA A 45 -12.35 -4.79 3.42
N GLY A 46 -12.00 -5.81 4.22
CA GLY A 46 -12.77 -6.20 5.40
C GLY A 46 -12.85 -5.10 6.46
N ILE A 47 -11.73 -4.43 6.73
CA ILE A 47 -11.66 -3.29 7.66
C ILE A 47 -12.56 -2.14 7.18
N LEU A 48 -12.40 -1.71 5.93
CA LEU A 48 -13.22 -0.64 5.34
C LEU A 48 -14.70 -1.03 5.28
N TYR A 49 -15.00 -2.28 4.95
CA TYR A 49 -16.36 -2.81 4.98
C TYR A 49 -16.97 -2.63 6.37
N VAL A 50 -16.28 -3.03 7.44
CA VAL A 50 -16.76 -2.90 8.82
C VAL A 50 -16.99 -1.43 9.21
N VAL A 51 -16.08 -0.53 8.83
CA VAL A 51 -16.15 0.91 9.13
C VAL A 51 -17.27 1.61 8.34
N LEU A 52 -17.45 1.25 7.06
CA LEU A 52 -18.44 1.84 6.16
C LEU A 52 -19.82 1.15 6.24
N ARG A 53 -19.93 -0.02 6.88
CA ARG A 53 -21.20 -0.73 7.11
C ARG A 53 -22.32 0.15 7.68
N PRO A 54 -22.12 0.97 8.74
CA PRO A 54 -23.19 1.85 9.24
C PRO A 54 -23.72 2.82 8.17
N TRP A 55 -22.84 3.32 7.30
CA TRP A 55 -23.23 4.18 6.17
C TRP A 55 -24.03 3.40 5.14
N PHE A 56 -23.56 2.21 4.77
CA PHE A 56 -24.29 1.33 3.84
C PHE A 56 -25.70 1.00 4.35
N THR A 57 -25.83 0.58 5.61
CA THR A 57 -27.13 0.27 6.21
C THR A 57 -28.02 1.51 6.30
N ALA A 58 -27.48 2.67 6.65
CA ALA A 58 -28.26 3.92 6.70
C ALA A 58 -28.79 4.33 5.31
N LEU A 59 -27.97 4.24 4.27
CA LEU A 59 -28.38 4.66 2.92
C LEU A 59 -29.32 3.64 2.26
N VAL A 60 -29.01 2.34 2.35
CA VAL A 60 -29.82 1.30 1.71
C VAL A 60 -31.12 1.03 2.48
N HIS A 61 -31.04 0.83 3.80
CA HIS A 61 -32.19 0.36 4.58
C HIS A 61 -33.06 1.50 5.12
N LYS A 62 -32.48 2.63 5.54
CA LYS A 62 -33.28 3.77 6.04
C LYS A 62 -33.73 4.71 4.94
N ARG A 63 -32.96 4.86 3.86
CA ARG A 63 -33.27 5.79 2.75
C ARG A 63 -33.77 5.08 1.49
N HIS A 64 -33.87 3.75 1.50
CA HIS A 64 -34.34 2.92 0.37
C HIS A 64 -33.60 3.16 -0.95
N TRP A 65 -32.32 3.51 -0.89
CA TRP A 65 -31.52 3.65 -2.12
C TRP A 65 -31.20 2.28 -2.73
N ASN A 66 -31.03 2.25 -4.06
CA ASN A 66 -30.62 1.03 -4.76
C ASN A 66 -29.26 0.55 -4.21
N ARG A 67 -29.22 -0.71 -3.79
CA ARG A 67 -28.04 -1.38 -3.24
C ARG A 67 -26.79 -1.14 -4.09
N THR A 68 -26.89 -1.30 -5.41
CA THR A 68 -25.76 -1.14 -6.32
C THR A 68 -25.26 0.31 -6.34
N ALA A 69 -26.17 1.29 -6.33
CA ALA A 69 -25.78 2.71 -6.34
C ALA A 69 -25.05 3.10 -5.05
N VAL A 70 -25.53 2.64 -3.89
CA VAL A 70 -24.85 2.88 -2.61
C VAL A 70 -23.48 2.19 -2.56
N THR A 71 -23.38 0.95 -3.03
CA THR A 71 -22.09 0.24 -3.11
C THR A 71 -21.09 1.00 -3.97
N VAL A 72 -21.49 1.43 -5.17
CA VAL A 72 -20.61 2.20 -6.07
C VAL A 72 -20.21 3.53 -5.44
N PHE A 73 -21.14 4.23 -4.77
CA PHE A 73 -20.83 5.46 -4.05
C PHE A 73 -19.80 5.24 -2.94
N LEU A 74 -19.96 4.20 -2.13
CA LEU A 74 -19.01 3.88 -1.05
C LEU A 74 -17.64 3.45 -1.58
N LEU A 75 -17.61 2.72 -2.70
CA LEU A 75 -16.35 2.37 -3.37
C LEU A 75 -15.64 3.62 -3.89
N LEU A 76 -16.37 4.53 -4.55
CA LEU A 76 -15.81 5.79 -5.03
C LEU A 76 -15.30 6.65 -3.85
N PHE A 77 -16.08 6.72 -2.77
CA PHE A 77 -15.65 7.40 -1.54
C PHE A 77 -14.35 6.80 -0.99
N ALA A 78 -14.24 5.48 -0.90
CA ALA A 78 -13.02 4.81 -0.44
C ALA A 78 -11.83 5.10 -1.37
N VAL A 79 -12.03 5.11 -2.71
CA VAL A 79 -10.99 5.51 -3.67
C VAL A 79 -10.51 6.92 -3.40
N VAL A 80 -11.43 7.87 -3.24
CA VAL A 80 -11.09 9.28 -3.01
C VAL A 80 -10.29 9.44 -1.71
N VAL A 81 -10.73 8.81 -0.64
CA VAL A 81 -10.05 8.86 0.68
C VAL A 81 -8.64 8.26 0.62
N LEU A 82 -8.41 7.23 -0.20
CA LEU A 82 -7.10 6.59 -0.34
C LEU A 82 -6.17 7.31 -1.32
N VAL A 83 -6.70 7.74 -2.47
CA VAL A 83 -5.90 8.29 -3.58
C VAL A 83 -5.46 9.73 -3.30
N ILE A 84 -6.32 10.56 -2.71
CA ILE A 84 -5.98 11.97 -2.41
C ILE A 84 -4.70 12.09 -1.57
N PRO A 85 -4.58 11.47 -0.39
CA PRO A 85 -3.37 11.63 0.43
C PRO A 85 -2.14 11.05 -0.28
N PHE A 86 -2.29 9.94 -1.00
CA PHE A 86 -1.19 9.33 -1.73
C PHE A 86 -0.67 10.24 -2.86
N PHE A 87 -1.59 10.83 -3.63
CA PHE A 87 -1.27 11.77 -4.71
C PHE A 87 -0.66 13.06 -4.16
N ALA A 88 -1.22 13.61 -3.07
CA ALA A 88 -0.69 14.81 -2.41
C ALA A 88 0.74 14.58 -1.91
N LEU A 89 0.99 13.46 -1.24
CA LEU A 89 2.34 13.12 -0.76
C LEU A 89 3.33 12.91 -1.91
N THR A 90 2.91 12.19 -2.96
CA THR A 90 3.77 11.88 -4.10
C THR A 90 4.11 13.13 -4.92
N SER A 91 3.13 14.02 -5.15
CA SER A 91 3.39 15.31 -5.83
C SER A 91 4.32 16.20 -5.02
N LEU A 92 4.08 16.36 -3.72
CA LEU A 92 4.98 17.12 -2.83
C LEU A 92 6.42 16.57 -2.83
N LEU A 93 6.56 15.25 -2.80
CA LEU A 93 7.87 14.60 -2.92
C LEU A 93 8.51 14.92 -4.26
N ILE A 94 7.83 14.68 -5.38
CA ILE A 94 8.37 14.94 -6.72
C ILE A 94 8.80 16.40 -6.88
N ASP A 95 7.98 17.35 -6.42
CA ASP A 95 8.28 18.78 -6.53
C ASP A 95 9.52 19.16 -5.73
N ARG A 96 9.62 18.68 -4.47
CA ARG A 96 10.81 18.91 -3.64
C ARG A 96 12.05 18.28 -4.23
N VAL A 97 11.94 17.06 -4.76
CA VAL A 97 13.05 16.38 -5.43
C VAL A 97 13.51 17.17 -6.66
N ALA A 98 12.58 17.65 -7.49
CA ALA A 98 12.89 18.41 -8.69
C ALA A 98 13.52 19.78 -8.37
N GLU A 99 13.07 20.44 -7.31
CA GLU A 99 13.63 21.70 -6.81
C GLU A 99 15.07 21.52 -6.30
N LEU A 100 15.31 20.49 -5.48
CA LEU A 100 16.65 20.15 -4.98
C LEU A 100 17.62 19.76 -6.11
N ALA A 101 17.14 19.06 -7.14
CA ALA A 101 17.95 18.66 -8.28
C ALA A 101 18.38 19.85 -9.17
N LYS A 102 17.57 20.93 -9.21
CA LYS A 102 17.84 22.11 -10.06
C LYS A 102 18.73 23.17 -9.40
N HIS A 103 18.78 23.23 -8.05
CA HIS A 103 19.50 24.29 -7.33
C HIS A 103 20.43 23.77 -6.22
N PRO A 104 21.48 22.99 -6.55
CA PRO A 104 22.48 22.55 -5.56
C PRO A 104 23.20 23.73 -4.88
N ASP A 105 23.31 24.88 -5.55
CA ASP A 105 23.98 26.07 -5.04
C ASP A 105 23.19 26.82 -3.95
N GLN A 106 21.85 26.74 -3.95
CA GLN A 106 21.02 27.36 -2.91
C GLN A 106 21.19 26.67 -1.55
N ILE A 107 21.41 25.35 -1.57
CA ILE A 107 21.64 24.59 -0.34
C ILE A 107 23.03 24.89 0.24
N LEU A 108 24.03 25.10 -0.62
CA LEU A 108 25.35 25.58 -0.18
C LEU A 108 25.27 26.94 0.49
N GLN A 109 24.51 27.88 -0.07
CA GLN A 109 24.31 29.20 0.54
C GLN A 109 23.56 29.11 1.88
N ALA A 110 22.54 28.25 1.98
CA ALA A 110 21.82 28.03 3.24
C ALA A 110 22.72 27.44 4.34
N VAL A 111 23.57 26.48 4.01
CA VAL A 111 24.56 25.89 4.93
C VAL A 111 25.59 26.94 5.38
N GLN A 112 26.15 27.72 4.44
CA GLN A 112 27.08 28.81 4.77
C GLN A 112 26.44 29.92 5.64
N SER A 113 25.13 30.12 5.52
CA SER A 113 24.37 31.09 6.33
C SER A 113 24.18 30.62 7.77
N VAL A 114 23.97 29.31 7.95
CA VAL A 114 23.87 28.67 9.26
C VAL A 114 25.24 28.63 9.95
N GLU A 115 26.31 28.28 9.22
CA GLU A 115 27.69 28.30 9.76
C GLU A 115 28.12 29.70 10.20
N ARG A 116 27.75 30.75 9.45
CA ARG A 116 27.98 32.15 9.85
C ARG A 116 27.22 32.57 11.11
N LYS A 117 26.01 32.02 11.35
CA LYS A 117 25.22 32.30 12.55
C LYS A 117 25.69 31.50 13.77
N VAL A 118 26.22 30.29 13.56
CA VAL A 118 26.66 29.38 14.62
C VAL A 118 28.15 29.60 14.95
N GLY A 119 28.90 30.33 14.13
CA GLY A 119 30.29 30.74 14.40
C GLY A 119 31.30 29.59 14.30
N MET A 120 30.87 28.42 13.82
CA MET A 120 31.70 27.25 13.63
C MET A 120 31.81 26.96 12.12
N GLN A 121 33.03 26.97 11.58
CA GLN A 121 33.33 26.41 10.25
C GLN A 121 33.37 24.89 10.38
N VAL A 122 32.21 24.22 10.34
CA VAL A 122 32.12 22.78 10.60
C VAL A 122 32.32 21.97 9.33
N THR A 123 32.07 22.55 8.15
CA THR A 123 31.98 21.76 6.92
C THR A 123 32.83 22.34 5.79
N GLN A 124 33.80 21.55 5.29
CA GLN A 124 34.46 21.90 4.03
C GLN A 124 33.41 21.93 2.92
N GLU A 125 33.38 22.99 2.11
CA GLU A 125 32.41 23.16 1.02
C GLU A 125 32.34 21.92 0.09
N ASN A 126 33.48 21.23 -0.07
CA ASN A 126 33.57 19.99 -0.83
C ASN A 126 32.81 18.82 -0.20
N GLN A 127 32.79 18.70 1.13
CA GLN A 127 32.01 17.68 1.84
C GLN A 127 30.51 17.98 1.78
N VAL A 128 30.10 19.25 1.90
CA VAL A 128 28.69 19.66 1.70
C VAL A 128 28.26 19.37 0.26
N ARG A 129 29.07 19.76 -0.74
CA ARG A 129 28.82 19.45 -2.15
C ARG A 129 28.69 17.94 -2.38
N GLN A 130 29.59 17.13 -1.82
CA GLN A 130 29.52 15.67 -1.93
C GLN A 130 28.27 15.10 -1.26
N LEU A 131 27.92 15.55 -0.05
CA LEU A 131 26.73 15.09 0.67
C LEU A 131 25.43 15.47 -0.07
N LEU A 132 25.38 16.67 -0.65
CA LEU A 132 24.26 17.12 -1.46
C LEU A 132 24.16 16.35 -2.78
N GLN A 133 25.27 16.12 -3.46
CA GLN A 133 25.28 15.30 -4.68
C GLN A 133 24.92 13.84 -4.40
N GLN A 134 25.40 13.26 -3.30
CA GLN A 134 25.03 11.92 -2.86
C GLN A 134 23.55 11.85 -2.42
N GLY A 135 23.05 12.88 -1.74
CA GLY A 135 21.65 13.02 -1.35
C GLY A 135 20.75 13.13 -2.58
N ALA A 136 21.06 14.01 -3.51
CA ALA A 136 20.34 14.18 -4.77
C ALA A 136 20.40 12.92 -5.64
N ALA A 137 21.54 12.23 -5.69
CA ALA A 137 21.68 10.95 -6.39
C ALA A 137 20.83 9.84 -5.76
N ARG A 138 20.82 9.72 -4.43
CA ARG A 138 19.95 8.77 -3.71
C ARG A 138 18.48 9.06 -3.96
N VAL A 139 18.09 10.33 -3.91
CA VAL A 139 16.72 10.76 -4.18
C VAL A 139 16.33 10.46 -5.64
N SER A 140 17.23 10.66 -6.60
CA SER A 140 16.98 10.33 -8.01
C SER A 140 16.79 8.82 -8.22
N GLN A 141 17.45 7.98 -7.42
CA GLN A 141 17.22 6.52 -7.41
C GLN A 141 15.86 6.12 -6.85
N TRP A 142 15.17 7.00 -6.12
CA TRP A 142 13.83 6.71 -5.58
C TRP A 142 12.73 6.97 -6.59
N ILE A 143 12.95 7.84 -7.59
CA ILE A 143 11.95 8.18 -8.62
C ILE A 143 11.44 6.91 -9.36
N PRO A 144 12.30 6.01 -9.86
CA PRO A 144 11.84 4.75 -10.46
C PRO A 144 11.07 3.86 -9.47
N THR A 145 11.51 3.83 -8.21
CA THR A 145 10.86 3.07 -7.14
C THR A 145 9.47 3.61 -6.80
N LEU A 146 9.28 4.94 -6.86
CA LEU A 146 7.97 5.58 -6.71
C LEU A 146 7.03 5.17 -7.84
N ALA A 147 7.50 5.13 -9.09
CA ALA A 147 6.68 4.69 -10.23
C ALA A 147 6.24 3.22 -10.08
N SER A 148 7.15 2.32 -9.69
CA SER A 148 6.81 0.92 -9.37
C SER A 148 5.82 0.83 -8.19
N SER A 149 5.97 1.69 -7.18
CA SER A 149 5.07 1.75 -6.03
C SER A 149 3.65 2.17 -6.42
N VAL A 150 3.49 3.12 -7.35
CA VAL A 150 2.18 3.53 -7.87
C VAL A 150 1.45 2.34 -8.51
N LEU A 151 2.15 1.55 -9.34
CA LEU A 151 1.56 0.35 -9.94
C LEU A 151 1.12 -0.66 -8.88
N ASN A 152 1.96 -0.91 -7.88
CA ASN A 152 1.62 -1.80 -6.78
C ASN A 152 0.38 -1.30 -6.00
N VAL A 153 0.33 0.00 -5.68
CA VAL A 153 -0.82 0.62 -5.01
C VAL A 153 -2.09 0.47 -5.83
N ILE A 154 -2.05 0.68 -7.16
CA ILE A 154 -3.21 0.48 -8.04
C ILE A 154 -3.71 -0.96 -7.96
N VAL A 155 -2.82 -1.95 -7.98
CA VAL A 155 -3.20 -3.37 -7.88
C VAL A 155 -3.81 -3.68 -6.51
N VAL A 156 -3.16 -3.26 -5.42
CA VAL A 156 -3.63 -3.48 -4.04
C VAL A 156 -4.99 -2.81 -3.82
N VAL A 157 -5.14 -1.54 -4.20
CA VAL A 157 -6.40 -0.80 -4.09
C VAL A 157 -7.46 -1.42 -5.00
N GLY A 158 -7.12 -1.82 -6.23
CA GLY A 158 -8.03 -2.51 -7.14
C GLY A 158 -8.59 -3.81 -6.54
N LEU A 159 -7.73 -4.66 -5.99
CA LEU A 159 -8.14 -5.89 -5.31
C LEU A 159 -8.96 -5.62 -4.05
N MET A 160 -8.60 -4.58 -3.30
CA MET A 160 -9.34 -4.15 -2.12
C MET A 160 -10.76 -3.70 -2.49
N LEU A 161 -10.92 -2.86 -3.52
CA LEU A 161 -12.21 -2.40 -4.01
C LEU A 161 -13.05 -3.53 -4.60
N PHE A 162 -12.42 -4.43 -5.36
CA PHE A 162 -13.07 -5.62 -5.88
C PHE A 162 -13.63 -6.48 -4.73
N THR A 163 -12.82 -6.75 -3.71
CA THR A 163 -13.24 -7.51 -2.53
C THR A 163 -14.36 -6.79 -1.79
N MET A 164 -14.21 -5.49 -1.56
CA MET A 164 -15.19 -4.65 -0.87
C MET A 164 -16.52 -4.61 -1.63
N TYR A 165 -16.50 -4.56 -2.97
CA TYR A 165 -17.70 -4.65 -3.81
C TYR A 165 -18.49 -5.93 -3.53
N TYR A 166 -17.82 -7.09 -3.51
CA TYR A 166 -18.46 -8.37 -3.22
C TYR A 166 -18.94 -8.47 -1.77
N LEU A 167 -18.20 -7.91 -0.81
CA LEU A 167 -18.63 -7.85 0.60
C LEU A 167 -19.93 -7.06 0.77
N PHE A 168 -20.11 -5.93 0.08
CA PHE A 168 -21.35 -5.15 0.13
C PHE A 168 -22.48 -5.75 -0.72
N MET A 169 -22.17 -6.24 -1.92
CA MET A 169 -23.18 -6.77 -2.85
C MET A 169 -23.70 -8.15 -2.42
N GLN A 170 -22.90 -8.94 -1.71
CA GLN A 170 -23.25 -10.28 -1.24
C GLN A 170 -23.15 -10.41 0.29
N GLU A 171 -23.47 -9.35 1.03
CA GLU A 171 -23.40 -9.31 2.51
C GLU A 171 -24.03 -10.53 3.18
N GLU A 172 -25.24 -10.94 2.78
CA GLU A 172 -25.94 -12.07 3.39
C GLU A 172 -25.22 -13.40 3.17
N ALA A 173 -24.73 -13.63 1.94
CA ALA A 173 -23.97 -14.83 1.61
C ALA A 173 -22.63 -14.86 2.34
N PHE A 174 -21.98 -13.71 2.49
CA PHE A 174 -20.75 -13.58 3.27
C PHE A 174 -20.99 -13.89 4.75
N LEU A 175 -22.03 -13.32 5.37
CA LEU A 175 -22.39 -13.60 6.77
C LEU A 175 -22.77 -15.08 6.97
N ALA A 176 -23.54 -15.66 6.05
CA ALA A 176 -23.91 -17.07 6.09
C ALA A 176 -22.66 -17.98 5.94
N GLY A 177 -21.74 -17.64 5.05
CA GLY A 177 -20.46 -18.32 4.89
C GLY A 177 -19.63 -18.26 6.17
N LEU A 178 -19.50 -17.07 6.77
CA LEU A 178 -18.77 -16.89 8.01
C LEU A 178 -19.33 -17.76 9.15
N ARG A 179 -20.65 -17.84 9.27
CA ARG A 179 -21.33 -18.72 10.23
C ARG A 179 -21.12 -20.21 9.94
N ARG A 180 -20.96 -20.60 8.68
CA ARG A 180 -20.73 -21.99 8.27
C ARG A 180 -19.29 -22.45 8.51
N TYR A 181 -18.31 -21.58 8.30
CA TYR A 181 -16.89 -21.92 8.44
C TYR A 181 -16.36 -21.77 9.87
N LEU A 182 -16.98 -20.92 10.70
CA LEU A 182 -16.59 -20.75 12.10
C LEU A 182 -17.42 -21.65 13.02
N PRO A 183 -16.83 -22.66 13.68
CA PRO A 183 -17.54 -23.61 14.53
C PRO A 183 -17.80 -23.03 15.94
N PHE A 184 -18.37 -21.82 16.02
CA PHE A 184 -18.71 -21.19 17.30
C PHE A 184 -20.21 -21.27 17.58
N ARG A 185 -20.56 -21.29 18.88
CA ARG A 185 -21.95 -21.13 19.31
C ARG A 185 -22.46 -19.74 18.93
N GLU A 186 -23.74 -19.61 18.58
CA GLU A 186 -24.35 -18.35 18.10
C GLU A 186 -24.02 -17.15 19.01
N LYS A 187 -24.18 -17.32 20.34
CA LYS A 187 -23.86 -16.27 21.32
C LYS A 187 -22.39 -15.81 21.25
N THR A 188 -21.45 -16.75 21.17
CA THR A 188 -20.01 -16.45 21.07
C THR A 188 -19.66 -15.78 19.74
N MET A 189 -20.35 -16.15 18.65
CA MET A 189 -20.17 -15.54 17.35
C MET A 189 -20.58 -14.06 17.35
N ASP A 190 -21.73 -13.76 17.97
CA ASP A 190 -22.24 -12.40 18.04
C ASP A 190 -21.34 -11.52 18.93
N GLU A 191 -20.91 -12.03 20.09
CA GLU A 191 -19.95 -11.34 20.96
C GLU A 191 -18.60 -11.08 20.27
N LEU A 192 -18.09 -12.07 19.54
CA LEU A 192 -16.84 -11.93 18.78
C LEU A 192 -17.00 -10.90 17.65
N SER A 193 -18.10 -10.95 16.90
CA SER A 193 -18.39 -10.01 15.81
C SER A 193 -18.48 -8.58 16.32
N ILE A 194 -19.18 -8.36 17.45
CA ILE A 194 -19.26 -7.04 18.10
C ILE A 194 -17.87 -6.58 18.57
N SER A 195 -17.10 -7.47 19.20
CA SER A 195 -15.76 -7.16 19.69
C SER A 195 -14.79 -6.80 18.57
N LEU A 196 -14.77 -7.59 17.48
CA LEU A 196 -13.97 -7.31 16.29
C LEU A 196 -14.38 -6.00 15.63
N LYS A 197 -15.68 -5.77 15.47
CA LYS A 197 -16.21 -4.51 14.93
C LYS A 197 -15.75 -3.31 15.78
N ASN A 198 -15.88 -3.40 17.10
CA ASN A 198 -15.50 -2.32 18.00
C ASN A 198 -13.98 -2.09 17.98
N ASN A 199 -13.18 -3.16 17.91
CA ASN A 199 -11.72 -3.07 17.81
C ASN A 199 -11.30 -2.37 16.50
N VAL A 200 -11.84 -2.81 15.35
CA VAL A 200 -11.55 -2.22 14.04
C VAL A 200 -11.99 -0.76 13.99
N ASN A 201 -13.22 -0.47 14.41
CA ASN A 201 -13.76 0.89 14.37
C ASN A 201 -12.98 1.84 15.29
N SER A 202 -12.63 1.40 16.50
CA SER A 202 -11.81 2.18 17.43
C SER A 202 -10.40 2.42 16.89
N ASN A 203 -9.77 1.41 16.29
CA ASN A 203 -8.42 1.53 15.75
C ASN A 203 -8.36 2.48 14.54
N VAL A 204 -9.30 2.34 13.60
CA VAL A 204 -9.36 3.20 12.40
C VAL A 204 -9.74 4.63 12.75
N LEU A 205 -10.76 4.84 13.58
CA LEU A 205 -11.14 6.19 14.02
C LEU A 205 -10.04 6.84 14.86
N GLY A 206 -9.40 6.06 15.76
CA GLY A 206 -8.29 6.53 16.58
C GLY A 206 -7.12 6.99 15.73
N GLN A 207 -6.67 6.18 14.77
CA GLN A 207 -5.61 6.57 13.83
C GLN A 207 -6.02 7.77 12.96
N GLY A 208 -7.27 7.83 12.50
CA GLY A 208 -7.78 8.96 11.73
C GLY A 208 -7.74 10.28 12.50
N ILE A 209 -8.19 10.27 13.77
CA ILE A 209 -8.13 11.46 14.64
C ILE A 209 -6.68 11.86 14.91
N VAL A 210 -5.80 10.90 15.22
CA VAL A 210 -4.37 11.16 15.43
C VAL A 210 -3.74 11.78 14.18
N ALA A 211 -4.04 11.27 12.99
CA ALA A 211 -3.52 11.81 11.73
C ALA A 211 -4.01 13.24 11.48
N LEU A 212 -5.26 13.56 11.78
CA LEU A 212 -5.79 14.93 11.67
C LEU A 212 -5.10 15.89 12.65
N VAL A 213 -4.95 15.48 13.92
CA VAL A 213 -4.25 16.30 14.93
C VAL A 213 -2.79 16.51 14.54
N GLN A 214 -2.09 15.45 14.11
CA GLN A 214 -0.71 15.54 13.63
C GLN A 214 -0.59 16.43 12.39
N GLY A 215 -1.52 16.33 11.45
CA GLY A 215 -1.57 17.18 10.26
C GLY A 215 -1.76 18.66 10.60
N LEU A 216 -2.69 18.98 11.50
CA LEU A 216 -2.94 20.36 11.95
C LEU A 216 -1.76 20.94 12.73
N LEU A 217 -1.20 20.19 13.68
CA LEU A 217 -0.05 20.63 14.47
C LEU A 217 1.17 20.87 13.58
N THR A 218 1.50 19.90 12.72
CA THR A 218 2.65 20.02 11.80
C THR A 218 2.44 21.18 10.82
N GLY A 219 1.22 21.31 10.28
CA GLY A 219 0.86 22.44 9.42
C GLY A 219 1.00 23.79 10.13
N ALA A 220 0.53 23.90 11.36
CA ALA A 220 0.65 25.14 12.16
C ALA A 220 2.09 25.46 12.57
N THR A 221 2.96 24.47 12.76
CA THR A 221 4.39 24.71 13.06
C THR A 221 5.22 25.09 11.84
N LEU A 222 4.78 24.73 10.63
CA LEU A 222 5.47 25.00 9.37
C LEU A 222 4.93 26.25 8.63
N ALA A 223 3.77 26.76 9.02
CA ALA A 223 3.16 28.00 8.52
C ALA A 223 3.63 29.22 9.34
#